data_AF-A0A2S0USI6-F1
#
_entry.id   AF-A0A2S0USI6-F1
#
_cell.length_a   1.000
_cell.length_b   1.000
_cell.length_c   1.000
_cell.angle_alpha   90.00
_cell.angle_beta   90.00
_cell.angle_gamma   90.00
#
_symmetry.space_group_name_H-M   'P 1'
#
loop_
_entity.id
_entity.type
_entity.pdbx_description
1 polymer ?
#
loop_
_entity_poly.entity_id
_entity_poly.type
_entity_poly.pdbx_seq_one_letter_code
_entity_poly.pdbx_strand_id
1 'polypeptide(L)'
;MPAITRNTQSVAVNTDGDQRALIRRSPLPPAAVAELTNWLNENFENLQTAVQENRLLAVISPLALRFSTSRAIQAISIQDLVPRALQEWVAGRSYAVIFDTLAEARVKVGRDHVTVEDAVALCESGFGYDVAMIAASIADLTEELDDALHMGTSLLQKQIKYGLTDRAAIAFHEAGFADRYVASTLGLVWGDVVDRDGVRAACQQEEIVRAVLAHIPSYFVGVAAELGGWA
;
A
#
# COMPACT_ATOMS: atom_id res chain seq x y z
N MET A 1 -34.74 8.03 46.33
CA MET A 1 -34.36 8.01 44.90
C MET A 1 -33.35 9.13 44.65
N PRO A 2 -32.07 8.82 44.41
CA PRO A 2 -31.12 9.76 43.81
C PRO A 2 -30.78 9.37 42.38
N ALA A 3 -30.46 10.40 41.60
CA ALA A 3 -30.27 10.40 40.16
C ALA A 3 -28.98 9.69 39.70
N ILE A 4 -29.07 8.95 38.59
CA ILE A 4 -27.94 8.45 37.82
C ILE A 4 -27.65 9.48 36.72
N THR A 5 -26.71 10.36 36.98
CA THR A 5 -26.08 11.20 35.95
C THR A 5 -24.63 10.76 35.86
N ARG A 6 -24.28 9.92 34.89
CA ARG A 6 -22.90 9.65 34.43
C ARG A 6 -22.95 8.73 33.22
N ASN A 7 -22.73 9.27 32.02
CA ASN A 7 -21.92 8.57 31.00
C ASN A 7 -21.49 9.39 29.78
N THR A 8 -21.84 10.67 29.66
CA THR A 8 -21.46 11.47 28.47
C THR A 8 -20.09 12.12 28.54
N GLN A 9 -19.43 12.19 29.71
CA GLN A 9 -18.08 12.78 29.84
C GLN A 9 -16.93 11.80 29.56
N SER A 10 -17.17 10.50 29.64
CA SER A 10 -16.12 9.49 29.47
C SER A 10 -15.80 9.19 27.99
N VAL A 11 -16.78 9.35 27.09
CA VAL A 11 -16.59 9.10 25.65
C VAL A 11 -15.79 10.23 24.99
N ALA A 12 -16.12 11.50 25.28
CA ALA A 12 -15.45 12.64 24.67
C ALA A 12 -13.97 12.78 25.07
N VAL A 13 -13.57 12.35 26.27
CA VAL A 13 -12.18 12.42 26.74
C VAL A 13 -11.31 11.31 26.14
N ASN A 14 -11.88 10.14 25.83
CA ASN A 14 -11.16 9.07 25.14
C ASN A 14 -10.93 9.41 23.66
N THR A 15 -11.95 9.91 22.96
CA THR A 15 -11.83 10.33 21.55
C THR A 15 -10.73 11.39 21.36
N ASP A 16 -10.59 12.33 22.30
CA ASP A 16 -9.55 13.36 22.28
C ASP A 16 -8.13 12.78 22.52
N GLY A 17 -8.02 11.69 23.29
CA GLY A 17 -6.77 10.97 23.54
C GLY A 17 -6.33 10.12 22.35
N ASP A 18 -7.28 9.38 21.76
CA ASP A 18 -7.05 8.51 20.61
C ASP A 18 -6.73 9.33 19.34
N GLN A 19 -7.43 10.45 19.11
CA GLN A 19 -7.07 11.41 18.06
C GLN A 19 -5.66 11.99 18.24
N ARG A 20 -5.25 12.32 19.48
CA ARG A 20 -3.89 12.81 19.74
C ARG A 20 -2.83 11.74 19.52
N ALA A 21 -3.12 10.48 19.83
CA ALA A 21 -2.21 9.37 19.56
C ALA A 21 -2.05 9.12 18.06
N LEU A 22 -3.16 9.21 17.31
CA LEU A 22 -3.18 9.06 15.87
C LEU A 22 -2.42 10.19 15.15
N ILE A 23 -2.63 11.44 15.57
CA ILE A 23 -1.86 12.60 15.08
C ILE A 23 -0.36 12.44 15.34
N ARG A 24 0.04 11.85 16.47
CA ARG A 24 1.46 11.60 16.79
C ARG A 24 2.11 10.50 15.95
N ARG A 25 1.31 9.55 15.45
CA ARG A 25 1.79 8.43 14.62
C ARG A 25 1.79 8.78 13.12
N SER A 26 0.95 9.73 12.71
CA SER A 26 0.87 10.17 11.32
C SER A 26 2.13 10.94 10.89
N PRO A 27 2.66 10.70 9.67
CA PRO A 27 3.71 11.53 9.07
C PRO A 27 3.18 12.89 8.58
N LEU A 28 1.86 13.09 8.61
CA LEU A 28 1.20 14.32 8.18
C LEU A 28 1.12 15.33 9.32
N PRO A 29 1.19 16.64 9.00
CA PRO A 29 0.95 17.67 10.00
C PRO A 29 -0.49 17.60 10.54
N PRO A 30 -0.77 18.04 11.78
CA PRO A 30 -2.10 17.93 12.39
C PRO A 30 -3.24 18.52 11.56
N ALA A 31 -2.98 19.62 10.83
CA ALA A 31 -3.97 20.23 9.94
C ALA A 31 -4.35 19.30 8.77
N ALA A 32 -3.37 18.59 8.20
CA ALA A 32 -3.62 17.63 7.12
C ALA A 32 -4.34 16.38 7.64
N VAL A 33 -4.05 15.93 8.87
CA VAL A 33 -4.82 14.86 9.51
C VAL A 33 -6.28 15.26 9.69
N ALA A 34 -6.55 16.47 10.21
CA ALA A 34 -7.92 16.98 10.35
C ALA A 34 -8.64 17.12 9.00
N GLU A 35 -7.94 17.58 7.97
CA GLU A 35 -8.46 17.67 6.60
C GLU A 35 -8.81 16.28 6.05
N LEU A 36 -7.94 15.29 6.25
CA LEU A 36 -8.21 13.89 5.87
C LEU A 36 -9.41 13.32 6.61
N THR A 37 -9.50 13.51 7.93
CA THR A 37 -10.64 13.05 8.74
C THR A 37 -11.96 13.61 8.21
N ASN A 38 -12.02 14.92 7.95
CA ASN A 38 -13.22 15.56 7.42
C ASN A 38 -13.58 14.99 6.04
N TRP A 39 -12.60 14.86 5.16
CA TRP A 39 -12.84 14.30 3.82
C TRP A 39 -13.34 12.86 3.87
N LEU A 40 -12.79 12.02 4.75
CA LEU A 40 -13.23 10.63 4.92
C LEU A 40 -14.69 10.55 5.38
N ASN A 41 -15.08 11.39 6.34
CA ASN A 41 -16.46 11.48 6.82
C ASN A 41 -17.42 11.98 5.73
N GLU A 42 -17.03 13.01 4.96
CA GLU A 42 -17.83 13.56 3.87
C GLU A 42 -18.00 12.58 2.69
N ASN A 43 -17.03 11.69 2.47
CA ASN A 43 -17.00 10.75 1.35
C ASN A 43 -17.31 9.30 1.76
N PHE A 44 -17.76 9.08 3.00
CA PHE A 44 -17.89 7.75 3.59
C PHE A 44 -18.71 6.76 2.74
N GLU A 45 -19.91 7.15 2.30
CA GLU A 45 -20.78 6.29 1.48
C GLU A 45 -20.14 5.93 0.12
N ASN A 46 -19.45 6.90 -0.50
CA ASN A 46 -18.73 6.69 -1.75
C ASN A 46 -17.53 5.74 -1.54
N LEU A 47 -16.83 5.86 -0.40
CA LEU A 47 -15.73 4.99 -0.04
C LEU A 47 -16.19 3.55 0.21
N GLN A 48 -17.31 3.36 0.93
CA GLN A 48 -17.91 2.03 1.11
C GLN A 48 -18.26 1.38 -0.24
N THR A 49 -18.88 2.16 -1.14
CA THR A 49 -19.18 1.69 -2.51
C THR A 49 -17.90 1.37 -3.28
N ALA A 50 -16.86 2.21 -3.16
CA ALA A 50 -15.59 2.02 -3.85
C ALA A 50 -14.83 0.78 -3.37
N VAL A 51 -14.98 0.37 -2.11
CA VAL A 51 -14.44 -0.91 -1.61
C VAL A 51 -15.09 -2.08 -2.35
N GLN A 52 -16.43 -2.08 -2.44
CA GLN A 52 -17.18 -3.17 -3.08
C GLN A 52 -16.90 -3.27 -4.59
N GLU A 53 -16.73 -2.12 -5.25
CA GLU A 53 -16.49 -2.05 -6.70
C GLU A 53 -15.00 -2.08 -7.09
N ASN A 54 -14.10 -2.31 -6.13
CA ASN A 54 -12.65 -2.30 -6.34
C ASN A 54 -12.13 -0.99 -7.00
N ARG A 55 -12.74 0.15 -6.63
CA ARG A 55 -12.39 1.50 -7.11
C ARG A 55 -11.64 2.33 -6.07
N LEU A 56 -11.27 1.74 -4.93
CA LEU A 56 -10.72 2.48 -3.80
C LEU A 56 -9.45 3.27 -4.16
N LEU A 57 -8.54 2.69 -4.96
CA LEU A 57 -7.36 3.41 -5.45
C LEU A 57 -7.74 4.68 -6.23
N ALA A 58 -8.72 4.60 -7.12
CA ALA A 58 -9.13 5.74 -7.94
C ALA A 58 -9.75 6.87 -7.09
N VAL A 59 -10.42 6.52 -5.99
CA VAL A 59 -11.04 7.49 -5.08
C VAL A 59 -10.01 8.10 -4.12
N ILE A 60 -9.07 7.30 -3.60
CA ILE A 60 -8.09 7.74 -2.59
C ILE A 60 -6.85 8.39 -3.21
N SER A 61 -6.38 7.93 -4.37
CA SER A 61 -5.12 8.41 -4.95
C SER A 61 -5.05 9.91 -5.21
N PRO A 62 -6.11 10.62 -5.67
CA PRO A 62 -6.04 12.08 -5.84
C PRO A 62 -5.77 12.80 -4.51
N LEU A 63 -6.39 12.34 -3.42
CA LEU A 63 -6.19 12.88 -2.09
C LEU A 63 -4.79 12.56 -1.57
N ALA A 64 -4.35 11.31 -1.70
CA ALA A 64 -3.03 10.88 -1.24
C ALA A 64 -1.90 11.61 -1.98
N LEU A 65 -2.01 11.77 -3.30
CA LEU A 65 -1.03 12.50 -4.11
C LEU A 65 -0.99 13.99 -3.78
N ARG A 66 -2.12 14.60 -3.39
CA ARG A 66 -2.15 16.00 -2.95
C ARG A 66 -1.31 16.26 -1.70
N PHE A 67 -1.24 15.29 -0.79
CA PHE A 67 -0.41 15.38 0.42
C PHE A 67 1.04 14.92 0.22
N SER A 68 1.36 14.37 -0.96
CA SER A 68 2.71 13.90 -1.25
C SER A 68 3.72 15.04 -1.26
N THR A 69 4.86 14.80 -0.61
CA THR A 69 6.01 15.72 -0.58
C THR A 69 7.22 15.15 -1.31
N SER A 70 7.07 13.98 -1.93
CA SER A 70 8.14 13.30 -2.65
C SER A 70 8.68 14.16 -3.80
N ARG A 71 10.00 14.37 -3.77
CA ARG A 71 10.72 15.03 -4.86
C ARG A 71 10.61 14.24 -6.17
N ALA A 72 10.56 12.91 -6.10
CA ALA A 72 10.43 12.07 -7.29
C ALA A 72 9.09 12.30 -8.00
N ILE A 73 8.00 12.48 -7.23
CA ILE A 73 6.68 12.84 -7.78
C ILE A 73 6.69 14.29 -8.32
N GLN A 74 7.19 15.23 -7.54
CA GLN A 74 7.19 16.66 -7.90
C GLN A 74 8.07 16.98 -9.12
N ALA A 75 9.11 16.18 -9.38
CA ALA A 75 10.02 16.41 -10.49
C ALA A 75 9.45 16.01 -11.87
N ILE A 76 8.36 15.25 -11.91
CA ILE A 76 7.68 14.83 -13.15
C ILE A 76 7.05 16.04 -13.84
N SER A 77 7.44 16.31 -15.08
CA SER A 77 6.95 17.51 -15.79
C SER A 77 5.48 17.46 -16.20
N ILE A 78 4.90 16.26 -16.34
CA ILE A 78 3.48 16.06 -16.71
C ILE A 78 2.77 15.39 -15.53
N GLN A 79 2.32 16.21 -14.58
CA GLN A 79 1.74 15.73 -13.32
C GLN A 79 0.48 14.86 -13.52
N ASP A 80 -0.28 15.08 -14.60
CA ASP A 80 -1.46 14.28 -14.93
C ASP A 80 -1.15 12.80 -15.23
N LEU A 81 0.12 12.44 -15.46
CA LEU A 81 0.54 11.04 -15.61
C LEU A 81 0.91 10.35 -14.29
N VAL A 82 1.12 11.08 -13.21
CA VAL A 82 1.46 10.49 -11.91
C VAL A 82 0.37 9.51 -11.42
N PRO A 83 -0.94 9.83 -11.50
CA PRO A 83 -1.98 8.88 -11.13
C PRO A 83 -1.97 7.60 -11.97
N ARG A 84 -1.68 7.71 -13.28
CA ARG A 84 -1.55 6.54 -14.17
C ARG A 84 -0.34 5.68 -13.78
N ALA A 85 0.81 6.29 -13.53
CA ALA A 85 2.00 5.57 -13.08
C ALA A 85 1.77 4.87 -11.73
N LEU A 86 1.05 5.51 -10.79
CA LEU A 86 0.64 4.89 -9.52
C LEU A 86 -0.30 3.69 -9.75
N GLN A 87 -1.23 3.80 -10.70
CA GLN A 87 -2.10 2.68 -11.07
C GLN A 87 -1.31 1.51 -11.63
N GLU A 88 -0.34 1.76 -12.52
CA GLU A 88 0.55 0.73 -13.07
C GLU A 88 1.41 0.08 -11.97
N TRP A 89 1.93 0.88 -11.03
CA TRP A 89 2.67 0.40 -9.86
C TRP A 89 1.85 -0.55 -8.98
N VAL A 90 0.64 -0.13 -8.58
CA VAL A 90 -0.28 -0.93 -7.78
C VAL A 90 -0.75 -2.19 -8.54
N ALA A 91 -0.85 -2.11 -9.86
CA ALA A 91 -1.13 -3.24 -10.75
C ALA A 91 0.06 -4.20 -10.94
N GLY A 92 1.14 -4.07 -10.15
CA GLY A 92 2.27 -4.99 -10.22
C GLY A 92 3.14 -4.83 -11.46
N ARG A 93 2.99 -3.73 -12.22
CA ARG A 93 3.79 -3.51 -13.43
C ARG A 93 5.26 -3.28 -13.08
N SER A 94 6.13 -3.72 -13.98
CA SER A 94 7.57 -3.56 -13.83
C SER A 94 7.98 -2.09 -13.99
N TYR A 95 9.15 -1.73 -13.47
CA TYR A 95 9.72 -0.39 -13.67
C TYR A 95 9.87 -0.05 -15.15
N ALA A 96 10.19 -1.04 -16.00
CA ALA A 96 10.30 -0.85 -17.44
C ALA A 96 8.98 -0.40 -18.08
N VAL A 97 7.85 -1.03 -17.72
CA VAL A 97 6.53 -0.63 -18.24
C VAL A 97 6.16 0.79 -17.80
N ILE A 98 6.42 1.11 -16.52
CA ILE A 98 6.13 2.45 -15.99
C ILE A 98 7.04 3.51 -16.64
N PHE A 99 8.32 3.16 -16.85
CA PHE A 99 9.25 3.99 -17.61
C PHE A 99 8.76 4.24 -19.04
N ASP A 100 8.35 3.20 -19.76
CA ASP A 100 7.85 3.31 -21.13
C ASP A 100 6.63 4.25 -21.19
N THR A 101 5.68 4.11 -20.25
CA THR A 101 4.54 5.04 -20.11
C THR A 101 4.98 6.50 -20.00
N LEU A 102 6.01 6.79 -19.19
CA LEU A 102 6.52 8.15 -18.99
C LEU A 102 7.31 8.64 -20.23
N ALA A 103 8.12 7.77 -20.82
CA ALA A 103 8.98 8.07 -21.96
C ALA A 103 8.18 8.34 -23.24
N GLU A 104 7.14 7.54 -23.51
CA GLU A 104 6.23 7.72 -24.66
C GLU A 104 5.52 9.08 -24.60
N ALA A 105 5.13 9.50 -23.41
CA ALA A 105 4.54 10.81 -23.16
C ALA A 105 5.55 11.96 -23.13
N ARG A 106 6.85 11.66 -23.33
CA ARG A 106 7.96 12.61 -23.32
C ARG A 106 8.06 13.39 -21.99
N VAL A 107 7.78 12.71 -20.89
CA VAL A 107 7.98 13.26 -19.54
C VAL A 107 9.43 13.68 -19.37
N LYS A 108 9.62 14.80 -18.66
CA LYS A 108 10.91 15.29 -18.23
C LYS A 108 11.02 15.24 -16.71
N VAL A 109 12.24 15.05 -16.23
CA VAL A 109 12.63 15.19 -14.83
C VAL A 109 13.63 16.34 -14.77
N GLY A 110 13.20 17.48 -14.22
CA GLY A 110 13.94 18.73 -14.37
C GLY A 110 14.02 19.19 -15.83
N ARG A 111 15.21 19.13 -16.44
CA ARG A 111 15.44 19.55 -17.84
C ARG A 111 15.57 18.38 -18.82
N ASP A 112 15.85 17.20 -18.31
CA ASP A 112 16.20 16.02 -19.10
C ASP A 112 14.99 15.10 -19.29
N HIS A 113 15.08 14.21 -20.28
CA HIS A 113 14.08 13.16 -20.46
C HIS A 113 14.16 12.18 -19.29
N VAL A 114 12.99 11.65 -18.90
CA VAL A 114 12.89 10.63 -17.87
C VAL A 114 13.84 9.45 -18.16
N THR A 115 14.46 8.90 -17.13
CA THR A 115 15.27 7.66 -17.21
C THR A 115 14.60 6.51 -16.46
N VAL A 116 15.16 5.31 -16.58
CA VAL A 116 14.68 4.14 -15.81
C VAL A 116 14.91 4.38 -14.31
N GLU A 117 16.00 5.02 -13.92
CA GLU A 117 16.29 5.38 -12.53
C GLU A 117 15.25 6.36 -11.97
N ASP A 118 14.76 7.30 -12.79
CA ASP A 118 13.66 8.20 -12.39
C ASP A 118 12.37 7.41 -12.17
N ALA A 119 12.05 6.44 -13.03
CA ALA A 119 10.88 5.58 -12.86
C ALA A 119 11.00 4.71 -11.60
N VAL A 120 12.19 4.17 -11.30
CA VAL A 120 12.48 3.48 -10.04
C VAL A 120 12.31 4.42 -8.85
N ALA A 121 12.87 5.63 -8.91
CA ALA A 121 12.74 6.62 -7.83
C ALA A 121 11.27 7.02 -7.59
N LEU A 122 10.49 7.21 -8.67
CA LEU A 122 9.05 7.48 -8.60
C LEU A 122 8.31 6.34 -7.90
N CYS A 123 8.62 5.10 -8.26
CA CYS A 123 7.98 3.92 -7.68
C CYS A 123 8.37 3.69 -6.22
N GLU A 124 9.66 3.67 -5.90
CA GLU A 124 10.16 3.32 -4.57
C GLU A 124 9.99 4.48 -3.58
N SER A 125 10.54 5.65 -3.91
CA SER A 125 10.55 6.80 -2.98
C SER A 125 9.28 7.64 -3.06
N GLY A 126 8.64 7.69 -4.22
CA GLY A 126 7.35 8.36 -4.40
C GLY A 126 6.22 7.49 -3.88
N PHE A 127 5.93 6.39 -4.56
CA PHE A 127 4.74 5.59 -4.27
C PHE A 127 4.93 4.66 -3.06
N GLY A 128 5.93 3.78 -3.11
CA GLY A 128 6.21 2.75 -2.10
C GLY A 128 6.59 3.29 -0.72
N TYR A 129 7.03 4.55 -0.66
CA TYR A 129 7.37 5.24 0.57
C TYR A 129 6.39 6.37 0.90
N ASP A 130 6.45 7.50 0.19
CA ASP A 130 5.73 8.73 0.59
C ASP A 130 4.20 8.56 0.48
N VAL A 131 3.70 8.09 -0.67
CA VAL A 131 2.25 7.83 -0.83
C VAL A 131 1.79 6.68 0.06
N ALA A 132 2.59 5.63 0.24
CA ALA A 132 2.28 4.52 1.15
C ALA A 132 2.15 4.97 2.62
N MET A 133 2.94 5.96 3.05
CA MET A 133 2.88 6.57 4.38
C MET A 133 1.58 7.37 4.57
N ILE A 134 1.15 8.10 3.54
CA ILE A 134 -0.12 8.83 3.53
C ILE A 134 -1.29 7.84 3.54
N ALA A 135 -1.23 6.79 2.72
CA ALA A 135 -2.23 5.71 2.70
C ALA A 135 -2.32 4.99 4.05
N ALA A 136 -1.22 4.84 4.79
CA ALA A 136 -1.24 4.30 6.15
C ALA A 136 -1.99 5.20 7.14
N SER A 137 -1.83 6.52 7.03
CA SER A 137 -2.64 7.44 7.85
C SER A 137 -4.12 7.37 7.52
N ILE A 138 -4.46 7.18 6.24
CA ILE A 138 -5.85 6.97 5.82
C ILE A 138 -6.38 5.66 6.41
N ALA A 139 -5.60 4.57 6.36
CA ALA A 139 -5.98 3.30 6.96
C ALA A 139 -6.23 3.42 8.48
N ASP A 140 -5.30 4.03 9.21
CA ASP A 140 -5.43 4.29 10.65
C ASP A 140 -6.68 5.12 10.95
N LEU A 141 -6.97 6.17 10.16
CA LEU A 141 -8.17 7.01 10.34
C LEU A 141 -9.49 6.28 10.10
N THR A 142 -9.47 5.19 9.33
CA THR A 142 -10.66 4.38 9.04
C THR A 142 -10.95 3.29 10.06
N GLU A 143 -10.02 3.01 10.98
CA GLU A 143 -10.13 1.95 11.99
C GLU A 143 -11.40 2.10 12.85
N GLU A 144 -11.73 3.32 13.27
CA GLU A 144 -12.92 3.60 14.08
C GLU A 144 -14.16 3.97 13.24
N LEU A 145 -14.03 4.10 11.91
CA LEU A 145 -15.12 4.51 11.04
C LEU A 145 -15.95 3.32 10.55
N ASP A 146 -15.30 2.30 10.00
CA ASP A 146 -15.94 1.12 9.42
C ASP A 146 -14.93 0.01 9.13
N ASP A 147 -15.24 -1.21 9.59
CA ASP A 147 -14.34 -2.37 9.47
C ASP A 147 -14.02 -2.73 8.01
N ALA A 148 -15.01 -2.67 7.12
CA ALA A 148 -14.83 -3.04 5.71
C ALA A 148 -13.96 -2.00 4.98
N LEU A 149 -14.19 -0.72 5.26
CA LEU A 149 -13.37 0.37 4.78
C LEU A 149 -11.94 0.26 5.30
N HIS A 150 -11.76 0.02 6.60
CA HIS A 150 -10.44 -0.16 7.21
C HIS A 150 -9.67 -1.33 6.58
N MET A 151 -10.34 -2.46 6.36
CA MET A 151 -9.72 -3.59 5.65
C MET A 151 -9.34 -3.21 4.20
N GLY A 152 -10.19 -2.47 3.50
CA GLY A 152 -9.94 -2.01 2.14
C GLY A 152 -8.77 -1.03 2.03
N THR A 153 -8.71 -0.02 2.90
CA THR A 153 -7.65 0.99 2.94
C THR A 153 -6.33 0.38 3.42
N SER A 154 -6.36 -0.56 4.37
CA SER A 154 -5.18 -1.31 4.81
C SER A 154 -4.61 -2.19 3.69
N LEU A 155 -5.46 -2.85 2.90
CA LEU A 155 -5.01 -3.59 1.72
C LEU A 155 -4.40 -2.63 0.69
N LEU A 156 -5.09 -1.53 0.37
CA LEU A 156 -4.59 -0.54 -0.58
C LEU A 156 -3.24 0.05 -0.16
N GLN A 157 -3.07 0.33 1.13
CA GLN A 157 -1.80 0.78 1.70
C GLN A 157 -0.68 -0.20 1.39
N LYS A 158 -0.88 -1.51 1.59
CA LYS A 158 0.11 -2.54 1.26
C LYS A 158 0.35 -2.65 -0.23
N GLN A 159 -0.70 -2.56 -1.04
CA GLN A 159 -0.58 -2.58 -2.50
C GLN A 159 0.27 -1.41 -3.03
N ILE A 160 0.08 -0.21 -2.48
CA ILE A 160 0.90 0.97 -2.80
C ILE A 160 2.33 0.79 -2.28
N LYS A 161 2.51 0.31 -1.05
CA LYS A 161 3.83 0.13 -0.42
C LYS A 161 4.72 -0.83 -1.21
N TYR A 162 4.17 -1.98 -1.61
CA TYR A 162 4.94 -3.04 -2.25
C TYR A 162 4.83 -3.02 -3.77
N GLY A 163 3.93 -2.24 -4.35
CA GLY A 163 3.63 -2.32 -5.79
C GLY A 163 3.16 -3.71 -6.18
N LEU A 164 2.33 -4.35 -5.37
CA LEU A 164 1.83 -5.71 -5.57
C LEU A 164 0.30 -5.67 -5.51
N THR A 165 -0.36 -6.35 -6.44
CA THR A 165 -1.83 -6.31 -6.55
C THR A 165 -2.49 -7.28 -5.58
N ASP A 166 -2.03 -8.54 -5.58
CA ASP A 166 -2.75 -9.63 -4.93
C ASP A 166 -2.30 -9.88 -3.48
N ARG A 167 -3.24 -10.32 -2.65
CA ARG A 167 -2.99 -10.64 -1.24
C ARG A 167 -1.92 -11.72 -1.06
N ALA A 168 -1.89 -12.73 -1.92
CA ALA A 168 -0.88 -13.77 -1.89
C ALA A 168 0.52 -13.23 -2.13
N ALA A 169 0.71 -12.41 -3.17
CA ALA A 169 2.00 -11.79 -3.44
C ALA A 169 2.44 -10.91 -2.26
N ILE A 170 1.53 -10.11 -1.70
CA ILE A 170 1.80 -9.30 -0.50
C ILE A 170 2.22 -10.18 0.68
N ALA A 171 1.52 -11.29 0.94
CA ALA A 171 1.83 -12.20 2.03
C ALA A 171 3.22 -12.84 1.87
N PHE A 172 3.58 -13.30 0.66
CA PHE A 172 4.93 -13.80 0.38
C PHE A 172 5.99 -12.71 0.58
N HIS A 173 5.73 -11.50 0.10
CA HIS A 173 6.64 -10.38 0.28
C HIS A 173 6.89 -10.07 1.77
N GLU A 174 5.83 -10.00 2.58
CA GLU A 174 5.90 -9.76 4.03
C GLU A 174 6.52 -10.93 4.82
N ALA A 175 6.46 -12.15 4.28
CA ALA A 175 7.06 -13.33 4.89
C ALA A 175 8.58 -13.46 4.67
N GLY A 176 9.16 -12.65 3.78
CA GLY A 176 10.62 -12.62 3.53
C GLY A 176 11.01 -12.72 2.06
N PHE A 177 10.08 -13.00 1.14
CA PHE A 177 10.34 -12.96 -0.30
C PHE A 177 10.25 -11.51 -0.81
N ALA A 178 11.09 -10.63 -0.25
CA ALA A 178 11.07 -9.17 -0.41
C ALA A 178 11.58 -8.70 -1.79
N ASP A 179 11.12 -9.36 -2.85
CA ASP A 179 11.29 -8.99 -4.25
C ASP A 179 9.93 -9.13 -4.94
N ARG A 180 9.50 -8.07 -5.64
CA ARG A 180 8.16 -8.01 -6.25
C ARG A 180 7.92 -9.11 -7.28
N TYR A 181 8.93 -9.43 -8.08
CA TYR A 181 8.81 -10.46 -9.11
C TYR A 181 8.71 -11.86 -8.48
N VAL A 182 9.57 -12.14 -7.49
CA VAL A 182 9.54 -13.42 -6.76
C VAL A 182 8.22 -13.59 -6.01
N ALA A 183 7.80 -12.58 -5.25
CA ALA A 183 6.56 -12.60 -4.50
C ALA A 183 5.32 -12.79 -5.41
N SER A 184 5.29 -12.10 -6.56
CA SER A 184 4.22 -12.29 -7.55
C SER A 184 4.22 -13.70 -8.13
N THR A 185 5.40 -14.24 -8.46
CA THR A 185 5.53 -15.59 -9.00
C THR A 185 5.02 -16.65 -8.03
N LEU A 186 5.37 -16.53 -6.74
CA LEU A 186 4.86 -17.42 -5.69
C LEU A 186 3.35 -17.23 -5.49
N GLY A 187 2.87 -15.98 -5.49
CA GLY A 187 1.45 -15.66 -5.36
C GLY A 187 0.58 -16.26 -6.46
N LEU A 188 1.11 -16.42 -7.69
CA LEU A 188 0.40 -17.10 -8.78
C LEU A 188 0.19 -18.60 -8.53
N VAL A 189 1.12 -19.24 -7.81
CA VAL A 189 1.05 -20.68 -7.49
C VAL A 189 0.14 -20.93 -6.28
N TRP A 190 0.19 -20.03 -5.29
CA TRP A 190 -0.59 -20.13 -4.05
C TRP A 190 -1.51 -18.92 -3.86
N GLY A 191 -2.47 -18.74 -4.77
CA GLY A 191 -3.34 -17.56 -4.83
C GLY A 191 -4.24 -17.31 -3.62
N ASP A 192 -4.53 -18.35 -2.83
CA ASP A 192 -5.39 -18.26 -1.64
C ASP A 192 -4.62 -17.89 -0.36
N VAL A 193 -3.30 -17.74 -0.44
CA VAL A 193 -2.48 -17.32 0.71
C VAL A 193 -2.76 -15.86 1.03
N VAL A 194 -3.03 -15.55 2.30
CA VAL A 194 -3.34 -14.19 2.74
C VAL A 194 -2.51 -13.74 3.94
N ASP A 195 -1.74 -14.64 4.54
CA ASP A 195 -0.94 -14.39 5.73
C ASP A 195 0.34 -15.25 5.77
N ARG A 196 1.14 -15.04 6.81
CA ARG A 196 2.43 -15.72 6.99
C ARG A 196 2.29 -17.21 7.25
N ASP A 197 1.21 -17.66 7.88
CA ASP A 197 1.00 -19.08 8.16
C ASP A 197 0.62 -19.84 6.88
N GLY A 198 -0.18 -19.22 6.00
CA GLY A 198 -0.40 -19.70 4.64
C GLY A 198 0.89 -19.78 3.83
N VAL A 199 1.78 -18.78 3.94
CA VAL A 199 3.10 -18.83 3.28
C VAL A 199 3.96 -19.97 3.84
N ARG A 200 3.94 -20.24 5.15
CA ARG A 200 4.64 -21.39 5.74
C ARG A 200 4.11 -22.71 5.21
N ALA A 201 2.78 -22.87 5.14
CA ALA A 201 2.15 -24.06 4.59
C ALA A 201 2.48 -24.26 3.09
N ALA A 202 2.56 -23.17 2.32
CA ALA A 202 3.05 -23.22 0.94
C ALA A 202 4.53 -23.67 0.90
N CYS A 203 5.38 -23.11 1.75
CA CYS A 203 6.81 -23.44 1.80
C CYS A 203 7.09 -24.90 2.22
N GLN A 204 6.17 -25.59 2.91
CA GLN A 204 6.30 -27.01 3.22
C GLN A 204 6.20 -27.92 1.98
N GLN A 205 5.69 -27.41 0.86
CA GLN A 205 5.64 -28.12 -0.42
C GLN A 205 6.99 -28.01 -1.14
N GLU A 206 8.06 -28.54 -0.52
CA GLU A 206 9.45 -28.34 -0.93
C GLU A 206 9.69 -28.57 -2.42
N GLU A 207 9.22 -29.68 -2.99
CA GLU A 207 9.43 -30.02 -4.40
C GLU A 207 8.84 -28.95 -5.34
N ILE A 208 7.63 -28.48 -5.04
CA ILE A 208 6.93 -27.45 -5.82
C ILE A 208 7.66 -26.13 -5.68
N VAL A 209 8.03 -25.74 -4.46
CA VAL A 209 8.75 -24.49 -4.20
C VAL A 209 10.11 -24.46 -4.89
N ARG A 210 10.88 -25.55 -4.83
CA ARG A 210 12.15 -25.67 -5.56
C ARG A 210 11.95 -25.58 -7.07
N ALA A 211 10.89 -26.17 -7.61
CA ALA A 211 10.57 -26.08 -9.04
C ALA A 211 10.25 -24.63 -9.45
N VAL A 212 9.46 -23.91 -8.65
CA VAL A 212 9.12 -22.48 -8.90
C VAL A 212 10.36 -21.59 -8.80
N LEU A 213 11.25 -21.86 -7.84
CA LEU A 213 12.44 -21.06 -7.58
C LEU A 213 13.68 -21.48 -8.41
N ALA A 214 13.57 -22.46 -9.32
CA ALA A 214 14.71 -23.05 -10.02
C ALA A 214 15.59 -22.05 -10.80
N HIS A 215 15.00 -20.94 -11.25
CA HIS A 215 15.68 -19.87 -12.00
C HIS A 215 15.76 -18.55 -11.24
N ILE A 216 15.43 -18.57 -9.94
CA ILE A 216 15.45 -17.41 -9.05
C ILE A 216 16.71 -17.51 -8.17
N PRO A 217 17.35 -16.39 -7.76
CA PRO A 217 18.53 -16.43 -6.91
C PRO A 217 18.35 -17.36 -5.69
N SER A 218 19.35 -18.19 -5.41
CA SER A 218 19.31 -19.24 -4.38
C SER A 218 19.03 -18.72 -2.96
N TYR A 219 19.22 -17.40 -2.74
CA TYR A 219 18.75 -16.71 -1.55
C TYR A 219 17.28 -17.05 -1.21
N PHE A 220 16.38 -17.02 -2.19
CA PHE A 220 14.96 -17.26 -1.97
C PHE A 220 14.64 -18.74 -1.68
N VAL A 221 15.48 -19.67 -2.14
CA VAL A 221 15.41 -21.08 -1.71
C VAL A 221 15.74 -21.19 -0.23
N GLY A 222 16.72 -20.43 0.27
CA GLY A 222 17.03 -20.35 1.70
C GLY A 222 15.89 -19.78 2.54
N VAL A 223 15.23 -18.72 2.06
CA VAL A 223 14.03 -18.15 2.72
C VAL A 223 12.92 -19.21 2.79
N ALA A 224 12.67 -19.93 1.69
CA ALA A 224 11.67 -21.00 1.67
C ALA A 224 12.03 -22.16 2.60
N ALA A 225 13.30 -22.54 2.68
CA ALA A 225 13.81 -23.59 3.56
C ALA A 225 13.54 -23.28 5.03
N GLU A 226 13.84 -22.04 5.45
CA GLU A 226 13.60 -21.57 6.81
C GLU A 226 12.10 -21.59 7.15
N LEU A 227 11.24 -21.17 6.23
CA LEU A 227 9.79 -21.13 6.43
C LEU A 227 9.15 -22.53 6.38
N GLY A 228 9.64 -23.40 5.50
CA GLY A 228 9.11 -24.74 5.26
C GLY A 228 9.69 -25.81 6.19
N GLY A 229 10.80 -25.52 6.89
CA GLY A 229 11.44 -26.44 7.82
C GLY A 229 12.22 -27.57 7.15
N TRP A 230 12.81 -27.31 5.98
CA TRP A 230 13.62 -28.28 5.23
C TRP A 230 15.05 -27.77 4.99
N ALA A 231 15.93 -28.67 4.53
CA ALA A 231 17.38 -28.48 4.45
C ALA A 231 17.88 -28.02 3.07
#